data_AF-A0A7W8HAB3-F1
#
_entry.id   AF-A0A7W8HAB3-F1
#
_cell.length_a   1.000
_cell.length_b   1.000
_cell.length_c   1.000
_cell.angle_alpha   90.00
_cell.angle_beta   90.00
_cell.angle_gamma   90.00
#
_symmetry.space_group_name_H-M   'P 1'
#
loop_
_entity.id
_entity.type
_entity.pdbx_description
1 polymer ?
#
loop_
_entity_poly.entity_id
_entity_poly.type
_entity_poly.pdbx_seq_one_letter_code
_entity_poly.pdbx_strand_id
1 'polypeptide(L)'
;MFGHKSVYEEHFKDLENQLVINLENNYKDLAWDAVKNLRKYVDSLKNYQVSGGKSIQDFISEPVKKAPKAGEIEKMESKLNAYEKSMEGYHH
;
A
#
# COMPACT_ATOMS: atom_id res chain seq x y z
N MET A 1 17.71 9.37 -16.51
CA MET A 1 16.40 8.79 -16.84
C MET A 1 15.54 8.86 -15.59
N PHE A 2 14.66 9.84 -15.48
CA PHE A 2 13.69 9.90 -14.39
C PHE A 2 12.60 8.88 -14.72
N GLY A 3 12.69 7.69 -14.12
CA GLY A 3 11.59 6.73 -14.19
C GLY A 3 10.41 7.36 -13.47
N HIS A 4 9.36 7.75 -14.22
CA HIS A 4 8.09 8.14 -13.62
C HIS A 4 7.63 6.98 -12.73
N LYS A 5 7.49 7.25 -11.43
CA LYS A 5 6.87 6.31 -10.51
C LYS A 5 5.43 6.10 -10.94
N SER A 6 4.93 4.89 -10.78
CA SER A 6 3.52 4.64 -11.05
C SER A 6 2.68 5.41 -10.03
N VAL A 7 1.47 5.84 -10.43
CA VAL A 7 0.49 6.41 -9.49
C VAL A 7 0.22 5.44 -8.33
N TYR A 8 0.36 4.13 -8.58
CA TYR A 8 0.17 3.12 -7.55
C TYR A 8 1.27 3.14 -6.49
N GLU A 9 2.53 3.29 -6.92
CA GLU A 9 3.70 3.35 -6.05
C GLU A 9 3.73 4.67 -5.28
N GLU A 10 3.31 5.77 -5.91
CA GLU A 10 3.14 7.06 -5.23
C GLU A 10 2.11 6.97 -4.11
N HIS A 11 0.92 6.44 -4.41
CA HIS A 11 -0.10 6.25 -3.37
C HIS A 11 0.31 5.25 -2.28
N PHE A 12 0.98 4.15 -2.64
CA PHE A 12 1.54 3.23 -1.64
C PHE A 12 2.50 3.97 -0.72
N LYS A 13 3.37 4.83 -1.28
CA LYS A 13 4.36 5.58 -0.52
C LYS A 13 3.71 6.61 0.40
N ASP A 14 2.61 7.22 0.01
CA ASP A 14 1.88 8.16 0.87
C ASP A 14 1.26 7.44 2.09
N LEU A 15 0.68 6.26 1.88
CA LEU A 15 0.20 5.40 2.97
C LEU A 15 1.35 4.88 3.84
N GLU A 16 2.48 4.52 3.23
CA GLU A 16 3.71 4.10 3.92
C GLU A 16 4.27 5.24 4.80
N ASN A 17 4.27 6.47 4.30
CA ASN A 17 4.70 7.64 5.07
C ASN A 17 3.79 7.87 6.29
N GLN A 18 2.47 7.72 6.14
CA GLN A 18 1.55 7.81 7.28
C GLN A 18 1.84 6.75 8.35
N LEU A 19 2.10 5.51 7.92
CA LEU A 19 2.53 4.45 8.83
C LEU A 19 3.82 4.82 9.56
N VAL A 20 4.84 5.27 8.84
CA VAL A 20 6.13 5.66 9.44
C VAL A 20 5.95 6.78 10.46
N ILE A 21 5.18 7.82 10.13
CA ILE A 21 4.87 8.91 11.07
C ILE A 21 4.18 8.36 12.32
N ASN A 22 3.21 7.46 12.17
CA ASN A 22 2.51 6.86 13.32
C ASN A 22 3.46 6.02 14.19
N LEU A 23 4.38 5.28 13.58
CA LEU A 23 5.41 4.51 14.29
C LEU A 23 6.39 5.41 15.04
N GLU A 24 6.88 6.48 14.40
CA GLU A 24 7.80 7.45 15.00
C GLU A 24 7.18 8.17 16.22
N ASN A 25 5.88 8.43 16.16
CA ASN A 25 5.12 9.03 17.26
C ASN A 25 4.60 8.00 18.30
N ASN A 26 4.93 6.71 18.14
CA ASN A 26 4.49 5.61 18.98
C ASN A 26 2.94 5.50 19.10
N TYR A 27 2.23 5.91 18.05
CA TYR A 27 0.78 5.76 17.94
C TYR A 27 0.45 4.35 17.45
N LYS A 28 0.57 3.36 18.34
CA LYS A 28 0.42 1.93 18.02
C LYS A 28 -0.89 1.60 17.30
N ASP A 29 -2.02 2.15 17.75
CA ASP A 29 -3.33 1.89 17.14
C ASP A 29 -3.43 2.48 15.72
N LEU A 30 -2.93 3.71 15.53
CA LEU A 30 -2.91 4.38 14.23
C LEU A 30 -1.92 3.70 13.26
N ALA A 31 -0.80 3.19 13.76
CA ALA A 31 0.14 2.39 12.98
C ALA A 31 -0.51 1.07 12.53
N TRP A 32 -1.23 0.38 13.42
CA TRP A 32 -1.96 -0.83 13.07
C TRP A 32 -3.03 -0.58 12.01
N ASP A 33 -3.78 0.50 12.14
CA ASP A 33 -4.79 0.88 11.14
C ASP A 33 -4.16 1.30 9.81
N ALA A 34 -3.00 1.97 9.83
CA ALA A 34 -2.24 2.28 8.61
C ALA A 34 -1.75 1.01 7.89
N VAL A 35 -1.26 -0.01 8.63
CA VAL A 35 -0.90 -1.32 8.04
C VAL A 35 -2.12 -2.00 7.41
N LYS A 36 -3.27 -2.03 8.11
CA LYS A 36 -4.51 -2.58 7.53
C LYS A 36 -4.92 -1.82 6.27
N ASN A 37 -4.71 -0.51 6.23
CA ASN A 37 -5.05 0.32 5.06
C ASN A 37 -4.13 -0.01 3.87
N LEU A 38 -2.83 -0.15 4.11
CA LEU A 38 -1.87 -0.63 3.12
C LEU A 38 -2.24 -2.02 2.59
N ARG A 39 -2.71 -2.93 3.47
CA ARG A 39 -3.18 -4.26 3.08
C ARG A 39 -4.37 -4.20 2.14
N LYS A 40 -5.41 -3.47 2.51
CA LYS A 40 -6.59 -3.27 1.66
C LYS A 40 -6.22 -2.70 0.30
N TYR A 41 -5.27 -1.76 0.28
CA TYR A 41 -4.79 -1.16 -0.97
C TYR A 41 -4.09 -2.19 -1.87
N VAL A 42 -3.12 -2.96 -1.35
CA VAL A 42 -2.42 -4.01 -2.11
C VAL A 42 -3.39 -5.07 -2.62
N ASP A 43 -4.32 -5.53 -1.77
CA ASP A 43 -5.35 -6.51 -2.17
C ASP A 43 -6.28 -5.93 -3.26
N SER A 44 -6.60 -4.64 -3.19
CA SER A 44 -7.36 -3.94 -4.24
C SER A 44 -6.58 -3.86 -5.56
N LEU A 45 -5.28 -3.62 -5.51
CA LEU A 45 -4.42 -3.64 -6.71
C LEU A 45 -4.37 -5.03 -7.35
N LYS A 46 -4.24 -6.10 -6.54
CA LYS A 46 -4.32 -7.49 -7.03
C LYS A 46 -5.65 -7.78 -7.69
N ASN A 47 -6.75 -7.41 -7.04
CA ASN A 47 -8.09 -7.60 -7.59
C ASN A 47 -8.28 -6.81 -8.89
N TYR A 48 -7.77 -5.58 -8.98
CA TYR A 48 -7.83 -4.76 -10.18
C TYR A 48 -7.01 -5.36 -11.33
N GLN A 49 -5.83 -5.92 -11.03
CA GLN A 49 -5.00 -6.62 -11.99
C GLN A 49 -5.71 -7.87 -12.57
N VAL A 50 -6.34 -8.68 -11.70
CA VAL A 50 -7.01 -9.93 -12.10
C VAL A 50 -8.35 -9.67 -12.78
N SER A 51 -9.12 -8.69 -12.31
CA SER A 51 -10.47 -8.37 -12.82
C SER A 51 -10.48 -7.55 -14.10
N GLY A 52 -9.31 -7.15 -14.60
CA GLY A 52 -9.19 -6.35 -15.83
C GLY A 52 -9.80 -4.96 -15.71
N GLY A 53 -9.92 -4.40 -14.50
CA GLY A 53 -10.34 -3.01 -14.31
C GLY A 53 -11.51 -2.73 -13.36
N LYS A 54 -11.97 -3.69 -12.53
CA LYS A 54 -12.97 -3.36 -11.50
C LYS A 54 -12.31 -2.57 -10.37
N SER A 55 -12.71 -1.30 -10.36
CA SER A 55 -12.21 -0.10 -9.69
C SER A 55 -11.41 -0.24 -8.39
N ILE A 56 -10.29 0.49 -8.32
CA ILE A 56 -9.57 0.84 -7.08
C ILE A 56 -9.94 2.24 -6.56
N GLN A 57 -11.07 2.80 -7.02
CA GLN A 57 -11.44 4.20 -6.76
C GLN A 57 -11.56 4.55 -5.27
N ASP A 58 -11.74 3.55 -4.41
CA ASP A 58 -11.69 3.74 -2.95
C ASP A 58 -10.33 4.30 -2.49
N PHE A 59 -9.28 4.15 -3.30
CA PHE A 59 -7.92 4.58 -3.00
C PHE A 59 -7.36 5.60 -4.01
N ILE A 60 -7.66 5.46 -5.31
CA ILE A 60 -7.13 6.33 -6.36
C ILE A 60 -8.28 7.01 -7.09
N SER A 61 -8.42 8.33 -6.90
CA SER A 61 -9.47 9.13 -7.52
C SER A 61 -9.21 9.45 -9.00
N GLU A 62 -7.98 9.27 -9.47
CA GLU A 62 -7.61 9.58 -10.86
C GLU A 62 -8.02 8.47 -11.85
N PRO A 63 -8.32 8.82 -13.11
CA PRO A 63 -8.61 7.84 -14.15
C PRO A 63 -7.37 7.00 -14.46
N VAL A 64 -7.34 5.79 -13.90
CA VAL A 64 -6.27 4.83 -14.07
C VAL A 64 -6.33 4.21 -15.46
N LYS A 65 -5.35 4.53 -16.32
CA LYS A 65 -5.33 4.11 -17.74
C LYS A 65 -4.73 2.72 -17.97
N LYS A 66 -3.98 2.18 -17.02
CA LYS A 66 -3.24 0.91 -17.15
C LYS A 66 -3.24 0.18 -15.83
N ALA A 67 -3.50 -1.12 -15.86
CA ALA A 67 -3.36 -2.01 -14.70
C ALA A 67 -1.95 -1.96 -14.08
N PRO A 68 -1.83 -2.17 -12.76
CA PRO A 68 -0.54 -2.29 -12.09
C PRO A 68 0.19 -3.52 -12.62
N LYS A 69 1.52 -3.45 -12.68
CA LYS A 69 2.34 -4.60 -13.04
C LYS A 69 2.40 -5.58 -11.87
N ALA A 70 2.38 -6.88 -12.16
CA ALA A 70 2.52 -7.94 -11.14
C ALA A 70 3.74 -7.69 -10.24
N GLY A 71 4.91 -7.45 -10.83
CA GLY A 71 6.15 -7.21 -10.08
C GLY A 71 6.20 -5.89 -9.30
N GLU A 72 5.23 -4.99 -9.51
CA GLU A 72 5.08 -3.78 -8.69
C GLU A 72 4.24 -4.09 -7.44
N ILE A 73 3.14 -4.83 -7.62
CA ILE A 73 2.31 -5.34 -6.52
C ILE A 73 3.13 -6.26 -5.60
N GLU A 74 3.94 -7.17 -6.15
CA GLU A 74 4.80 -8.07 -5.37
C GLU A 74 5.79 -7.31 -4.48
N LYS A 75 6.34 -6.19 -4.97
CA LYS A 75 7.24 -5.33 -4.19
C LYS A 75 6.49 -4.64 -3.04
N MET A 76 5.30 -4.12 -3.31
CA MET A 76 4.44 -3.49 -2.30
C MET A 76 4.01 -4.51 -1.24
N GLU A 77 3.61 -5.71 -1.65
CA GLU A 77 3.27 -6.80 -0.75
C GLU A 77 4.45 -7.23 0.11
N SER A 78 5.65 -7.34 -0.47
CA SER A 78 6.86 -7.69 0.29
C SER A 78 7.17 -6.65 1.37
N LYS A 79 7.04 -5.35 1.06
CA LYS A 79 7.18 -4.27 2.03
C LYS A 79 6.11 -4.33 3.12
N LEU A 80 4.85 -4.49 2.73
CA LEU A 80 3.74 -4.62 3.66
C LEU A 80 3.95 -5.80 4.63
N ASN A 81 4.32 -6.96 4.12
CA ASN A 81 4.60 -8.15 4.94
C ASN A 81 5.72 -7.89 5.96
N ALA A 82 6.72 -7.06 5.61
CA ALA A 82 7.76 -6.65 6.54
C ALA A 82 7.19 -5.77 7.66
N TYR A 83 6.33 -4.80 7.33
CA TYR A 83 5.63 -3.98 8.31
C TYR A 83 4.70 -4.79 9.21
N GLU A 84 3.91 -5.71 8.65
CA GLU A 84 3.02 -6.61 9.41
C GLU A 84 3.82 -7.42 10.44
N LYS A 85 4.95 -8.03 10.03
CA LYS A 85 5.84 -8.76 10.95
C LYS A 85 6.45 -7.87 12.03
N SER A 86 6.86 -6.66 11.67
CA SER A 86 7.37 -5.69 12.65
C SER A 86 6.29 -5.27 13.66
N MET A 87 5.03 -5.22 13.25
CA MET A 87 3.88 -4.89 14.10
C MET A 87 3.42 -6.05 14.98
N GLU A 88 3.53 -7.30 14.52
CA GLU A 88 3.29 -8.49 15.35
C GLU A 88 4.18 -8.50 16.60
N GLY A 89 5.43 -8.06 16.47
CA GLY A 89 6.36 -7.90 17.59
C GLY A 89 6.12 -6.67 18.48
N TYR A 90 5.22 -5.77 18.09
CA TYR A 90 4.92 -4.52 18.80
C TYR A 90 3.88 -4.69 19.94
N HIS A 91 3.34 -5.91 20.06
CA HIS A 91 2.53 -6.39 21.19
C HIS A 91 3.41 -6.71 22.40
N HIS A 92 4.02 -5.72 23.04
CA HIS A 92 4.45 -5.77 24.45
C HIS A 92 4.68 -4.35 24.98
#